data_AF-A0A945MRE8-F1
#
_entry.id   AF-A0A945MRE8-F1
#
_cell.length_a   1.000
_cell.length_b   1.000
_cell.length_c   1.000
_cell.angle_alpha   90.00
_cell.angle_beta   90.00
_cell.angle_gamma   90.00
#
_symmetry.space_group_name_H-M   'P 1'
#
loop_
_entity.id
_entity.type
_entity.pdbx_description
1 polymer ?
#
loop_
_entity_poly.entity_id
_entity_poly.type
_entity_poly.pdbx_seq_one_letter_code
_entity_poly.pdbx_strand_id
1 'polypeptide(L)'
;MQDINLFDEDITDWEDVVGPASLTPEDFFADPTVGDGASYNPADMDYRVWLGWNETSNRLYLAAERTDDVYINEYGGGAPASVWQYDSVEFMIDGDHSGGQYNFNNEDSFTDEGKARLQNSQAYKWNAIFDSPDGRMLGYPGQAAWLNQPPLSDGGGGSAGGGPTRMVLEIYVTPYDDIIATEQEGSVATDLEAGNVIGFQIAMPDFDTASQAYRGYHNLSSQAATFRYAERFVDGRLIGSGGATAVADQSWARIKASFNN
;
A
#
# COMPACT_ATOMS: atom_id res chain seq x y z
N MET A 1 14.01 21.72 -8.05
CA MET A 1 13.46 20.35 -7.97
C MET A 1 11.98 20.49 -7.77
N GLN A 2 11.19 19.78 -8.56
CA GLN A 2 9.75 19.70 -8.37
C GLN A 2 9.46 18.94 -7.07
N ASP A 3 8.46 19.38 -6.32
CA ASP A 3 7.89 18.59 -5.23
C ASP A 3 7.04 17.47 -5.85
N ILE A 4 6.96 16.32 -5.17
CA ILE A 4 6.07 15.23 -5.59
C ILE A 4 4.62 15.73 -5.59
N ASN A 5 3.92 15.56 -6.71
CA ASN A 5 2.54 15.94 -6.92
C ASN A 5 1.66 14.71 -7.18
N LEU A 6 1.05 14.21 -6.12
CA LEU A 6 0.27 12.97 -6.12
C LEU A 6 -1.02 12.97 -6.98
N PHE A 7 -1.32 14.05 -7.71
CA PHE A 7 -2.62 14.27 -8.35
C PHE A 7 -2.52 14.62 -9.84
N ASP A 8 -1.36 14.41 -10.48
CA ASP A 8 -1.19 14.67 -11.92
C ASP A 8 -1.12 13.42 -12.80
N GLU A 9 -1.19 12.22 -12.21
CA GLU A 9 -1.21 10.94 -12.93
C GLU A 9 0.12 10.68 -13.70
N ASP A 10 1.21 11.28 -13.22
CA ASP A 10 2.54 11.21 -13.81
C ASP A 10 3.58 10.76 -12.76
N ILE A 11 4.45 9.82 -13.15
CA ILE A 11 5.48 9.27 -12.26
C ILE A 11 6.82 10.01 -12.39
N THR A 12 6.91 10.99 -13.29
CA THR A 12 8.18 11.66 -13.64
C THR A 12 8.81 12.36 -12.45
N ASP A 13 8.02 12.97 -11.57
CA ASP A 13 8.51 13.61 -10.36
C ASP A 13 9.06 12.61 -9.33
N TRP A 14 8.49 11.41 -9.23
CA TRP A 14 9.01 10.29 -8.47
C TRP A 14 10.34 9.80 -9.03
N GLU A 15 10.46 9.70 -10.35
CA GLU A 15 11.73 9.35 -11.01
C GLU A 15 12.81 10.41 -10.73
N ASP A 16 12.43 11.69 -10.72
CA ASP A 16 13.35 12.81 -10.43
C ASP A 16 13.77 12.89 -8.95
N VAL A 17 12.84 12.66 -8.03
CA VAL A 17 13.06 12.82 -6.57
C VAL A 17 13.60 11.53 -5.95
N VAL A 18 12.93 10.40 -6.20
CA VAL A 18 13.29 9.10 -5.61
C VAL A 18 14.31 8.37 -6.47
N GLY A 19 14.30 8.53 -7.80
CA GLY A 19 15.18 7.82 -8.72
C GLY A 19 14.49 6.60 -9.35
N PRO A 20 15.24 5.53 -9.68
CA PRO A 20 14.65 4.28 -10.18
C PRO A 20 13.60 3.72 -9.23
N ALA A 21 12.66 2.93 -9.78
CA ALA A 21 11.65 2.22 -9.00
C ALA A 21 12.29 1.50 -7.80
N SER A 22 11.64 1.61 -6.65
CA SER A 22 12.07 0.97 -5.41
C SER A 22 11.87 -0.54 -5.47
N LEU A 23 10.81 -0.97 -6.16
CA LEU A 23 10.46 -2.37 -6.39
C LEU A 23 10.01 -2.55 -7.85
N THR A 24 10.35 -3.70 -8.39
CA THR A 24 10.06 -4.18 -9.75
C THR A 24 9.37 -5.55 -9.67
N PRO A 25 8.77 -6.07 -10.74
CA PRO A 25 8.06 -7.36 -10.66
C PRO A 25 8.94 -8.52 -10.19
N GLU A 26 10.26 -8.44 -10.41
CA GLU A 26 11.25 -9.39 -9.91
C GLU A 26 11.34 -9.47 -8.37
N ASP A 27 10.87 -8.44 -7.65
CA ASP A 27 10.82 -8.41 -6.19
C ASP A 27 9.54 -9.05 -5.63
N PHE A 28 8.60 -9.47 -6.50
CA PHE A 28 7.31 -10.04 -6.11
C PHE A 28 7.21 -11.52 -6.46
N PHE A 29 6.36 -12.22 -5.71
CA PHE A 29 6.05 -13.62 -5.87
C PHE A 29 4.56 -13.78 -6.13
N ALA A 30 4.20 -14.52 -7.17
CA ALA A 30 2.82 -14.93 -7.37
C ALA A 30 2.39 -15.92 -6.26
N ASP A 31 1.26 -15.66 -5.61
CA ASP A 31 0.64 -16.62 -4.70
C ASP A 31 -0.12 -17.68 -5.51
N PRO A 32 0.37 -18.93 -5.59
CA PRO A 32 -0.28 -19.97 -6.39
C PRO A 32 -1.60 -20.46 -5.79
N THR A 33 -1.99 -19.97 -4.60
CA THR A 33 -3.21 -20.36 -3.89
C THR A 33 -4.36 -19.37 -4.07
N VAL A 34 -4.13 -18.25 -4.75
CA VAL A 34 -5.14 -17.21 -5.03
C VAL A 34 -5.48 -17.21 -6.51
N GLY A 35 -6.78 -17.33 -6.83
CA GLY A 35 -7.24 -17.26 -8.22
C GLY A 35 -6.69 -18.38 -9.10
N ASP A 36 -6.29 -18.02 -10.31
CA ASP A 36 -5.59 -18.92 -11.24
C ASP A 36 -4.11 -19.13 -10.85
N GLY A 37 -3.58 -18.35 -9.90
CA GLY A 37 -2.16 -18.40 -9.50
C GLY A 37 -1.21 -18.02 -10.64
N ALA A 38 -1.65 -17.12 -11.54
CA ALA A 38 -0.86 -16.70 -12.68
C ALA A 38 0.49 -16.13 -12.22
N SER A 39 1.56 -16.54 -12.91
CA SER A 39 2.90 -15.99 -12.69
C SER A 39 3.07 -14.70 -13.48
N TYR A 40 4.01 -13.85 -13.05
CA TYR A 40 4.35 -12.63 -13.77
C TYR A 40 4.57 -12.85 -15.26
N ASN A 41 3.88 -12.05 -16.06
CA ASN A 41 4.00 -11.98 -17.51
C ASN A 41 3.76 -10.51 -17.92
N PRO A 42 4.76 -9.79 -18.45
CA PRO A 42 4.62 -8.37 -18.81
C PRO A 42 3.65 -8.10 -19.95
N ALA A 43 3.20 -9.12 -20.67
CA ALA A 43 2.12 -9.00 -21.66
C ALA A 43 0.72 -9.11 -21.05
N ASP A 44 0.62 -9.59 -19.81
CA ASP A 44 -0.60 -9.69 -18.97
C ASP A 44 -0.62 -8.42 -18.10
N MET A 45 0.25 -8.38 -17.09
CA MET A 45 0.41 -7.26 -16.17
C MET A 45 1.91 -6.97 -15.94
N ASP A 46 2.28 -5.69 -16.06
CA ASP A 46 3.61 -5.16 -15.72
C ASP A 46 3.50 -3.96 -14.78
N TYR A 47 4.46 -3.77 -13.88
CA TYR A 47 4.37 -2.67 -12.90
C TYR A 47 5.72 -2.23 -12.33
N ARG A 48 5.76 -0.98 -11.86
CA ARG A 48 6.89 -0.36 -11.16
C ARG A 48 6.36 0.35 -9.92
N VAL A 49 7.07 0.24 -8.80
CA VAL A 49 6.65 0.84 -7.52
C VAL A 49 7.75 1.71 -6.93
N TRP A 50 7.38 2.90 -6.47
CA TRP A 50 8.23 3.82 -5.71
C TRP A 50 7.72 3.94 -4.29
N LEU A 51 8.66 3.93 -3.34
CA LEU A 51 8.37 4.07 -1.92
C LEU A 51 9.13 5.26 -1.35
N GLY A 52 8.44 6.05 -0.54
CA GLY A 52 9.02 7.18 0.15
C GLY A 52 8.48 7.29 1.58
N TRP A 53 9.20 8.01 2.43
CA TRP A 53 8.71 8.41 3.73
C TRP A 53 9.20 9.80 4.11
N ASN A 54 8.49 10.43 5.04
CA ASN A 54 8.77 11.77 5.53
C ASN A 54 8.59 11.85 7.04
N GLU A 55 9.68 12.20 7.75
CA GLU A 55 9.71 12.38 9.21
C GLU A 55 8.81 13.53 9.66
N THR A 56 8.82 14.66 8.95
CA THR A 56 8.13 15.89 9.34
C THR A 56 6.61 15.78 9.25
N SER A 57 6.10 15.15 8.20
CA SER A 57 4.66 14.92 8.01
C SER A 57 4.19 13.59 8.61
N ASN A 58 5.12 12.76 9.09
CA ASN A 58 4.89 11.40 9.58
C ASN A 58 4.06 10.56 8.59
N ARG A 59 4.57 10.43 7.36
CA ARG A 59 3.87 9.75 6.27
C ARG A 59 4.76 8.74 5.55
N LEU A 60 4.13 7.63 5.17
CA LEU A 60 4.62 6.71 4.15
C LEU A 60 3.91 7.03 2.83
N TYR A 61 4.65 6.90 1.73
CA TYR A 61 4.14 7.17 0.40
C TYR A 61 4.42 5.99 -0.52
N LEU A 62 3.49 5.74 -1.42
CA LEU A 62 3.56 4.72 -2.45
C LEU A 62 3.11 5.34 -3.76
N ALA A 63 3.90 5.14 -4.81
CA ALA A 63 3.45 5.33 -6.17
C ALA A 63 3.64 4.06 -6.98
N ALA A 64 2.70 3.79 -7.88
CA ALA A 64 2.73 2.64 -8.76
C ALA A 64 2.35 3.06 -10.18
N GLU A 65 3.16 2.62 -11.15
CA GLU A 65 2.76 2.61 -12.54
C GLU A 65 2.50 1.16 -12.94
N ARG A 66 1.32 0.86 -13.49
CA ARG A 66 0.92 -0.48 -13.95
C ARG A 66 0.52 -0.42 -15.42
N THR A 67 0.87 -1.43 -16.20
CA THR A 67 0.27 -1.73 -17.50
C THR A 67 -0.43 -3.07 -17.41
N ASP A 68 -1.59 -3.17 -18.04
CA ASP A 68 -2.43 -4.36 -17.96
C ASP A 68 -3.19 -4.58 -19.27
N ASP A 69 -3.26 -5.82 -19.75
CA ASP A 69 -4.02 -6.17 -20.95
C ASP A 69 -5.54 -6.15 -20.71
N VAL A 70 -5.99 -6.41 -19.48
CA VAL A 70 -7.39 -6.33 -19.07
C VAL A 70 -7.53 -5.59 -17.74
N TYR A 71 -7.92 -4.32 -17.83
CA TYR A 71 -8.22 -3.53 -16.64
C TYR A 71 -9.70 -3.63 -16.23
N ILE A 72 -9.97 -4.29 -15.10
CA ILE A 72 -11.27 -4.39 -14.45
C ILE A 72 -11.37 -3.38 -13.31
N ASN A 73 -12.21 -2.35 -13.52
CA ASN A 73 -12.64 -1.42 -12.49
C ASN A 73 -14.14 -1.13 -12.62
N GLU A 74 -14.93 -1.65 -11.68
CA GLU A 74 -16.38 -1.39 -11.59
C GLU A 74 -16.73 -0.58 -10.34
N TYR A 75 -15.75 0.10 -9.74
CA TYR A 75 -15.95 0.86 -8.50
C TYR A 75 -16.89 2.05 -8.72
N GLY A 76 -18.07 2.00 -8.10
CA GLY A 76 -19.11 3.04 -8.22
C GLY A 76 -18.96 4.24 -7.27
N GLY A 77 -17.93 4.29 -6.43
CA GLY A 77 -17.75 5.31 -5.39
C GLY A 77 -18.47 5.02 -4.06
N GLY A 78 -18.11 5.74 -3.01
CA GLY A 78 -18.76 5.73 -1.70
C GLY A 78 -18.40 4.56 -0.77
N ALA A 79 -17.63 3.57 -1.25
CA ALA A 79 -17.21 2.41 -0.47
C ALA A 79 -15.72 2.06 -0.70
N PRO A 80 -14.78 2.97 -0.42
CA PRO A 80 -13.38 2.84 -0.86
C PRO A 80 -12.66 1.63 -0.25
N ALA A 81 -13.09 1.14 0.92
CA ALA A 81 -12.56 -0.10 1.47
C ALA A 81 -12.86 -1.33 0.59
N SER A 82 -13.78 -1.25 -0.36
CA SER A 82 -14.23 -2.34 -1.23
C SER A 82 -13.40 -2.49 -2.52
N VAL A 83 -12.43 -1.62 -2.76
CA VAL A 83 -11.68 -1.60 -4.04
C VAL A 83 -10.74 -2.78 -4.25
N TRP A 84 -10.48 -3.59 -3.21
CA TRP A 84 -9.73 -4.86 -3.31
C TRP A 84 -10.34 -5.87 -4.29
N GLN A 85 -11.59 -5.64 -4.72
CA GLN A 85 -12.35 -6.50 -5.63
C GLN A 85 -12.00 -6.27 -7.11
N TYR A 86 -11.10 -5.34 -7.40
CA TYR A 86 -10.75 -4.83 -8.74
C TYR A 86 -9.23 -4.79 -8.88
N ASP A 87 -8.74 -4.47 -10.07
CA ASP A 87 -7.33 -4.17 -10.28
C ASP A 87 -6.89 -3.00 -9.39
N SER A 88 -6.13 -3.36 -8.37
CA SER A 88 -5.86 -2.52 -7.21
C SER A 88 -4.41 -2.71 -6.77
N VAL A 89 -4.03 -1.93 -5.76
CA VAL A 89 -2.81 -2.12 -4.99
C VAL A 89 -3.25 -2.29 -3.53
N GLU A 90 -2.80 -3.35 -2.88
CA GLU A 90 -2.92 -3.47 -1.43
C GLU A 90 -1.61 -3.05 -0.77
N PHE A 91 -1.65 -2.07 0.13
CA PHE A 91 -0.50 -1.60 0.90
C PHE A 91 -0.73 -1.86 2.39
N MET A 92 0.03 -2.77 2.97
CA MET A 92 -0.10 -3.15 4.38
C MET A 92 1.09 -2.69 5.20
N ILE A 93 0.81 -2.24 6.42
CA ILE A 93 1.77 -1.59 7.32
C ILE A 93 1.61 -2.15 8.73
N ASP A 94 2.76 -2.38 9.36
CA ASP A 94 2.97 -2.72 10.77
C ASP A 94 4.11 -1.83 11.27
N GLY A 95 3.77 -0.68 11.88
CA GLY A 95 4.71 0.42 12.12
C GLY A 95 5.81 0.08 13.14
N ASP A 96 5.44 -0.64 14.20
CA ASP A 96 6.37 -1.09 15.24
C ASP A 96 6.92 -2.50 14.97
N HIS A 97 6.54 -3.11 13.83
CA HIS A 97 6.94 -4.44 13.40
C HIS A 97 6.62 -5.52 14.45
N SER A 98 5.46 -5.39 15.11
CA SER A 98 5.03 -6.28 16.19
C SER A 98 4.49 -7.63 15.68
N GLY A 99 4.07 -7.70 14.42
CA GLY A 99 3.57 -8.90 13.76
C GLY A 99 2.17 -9.33 14.23
N GLY A 100 1.92 -10.64 14.20
CA GLY A 100 0.66 -11.22 14.66
C GLY A 100 -0.53 -11.08 13.70
N GLN A 101 -1.72 -11.46 14.18
CA GLN A 101 -2.95 -11.43 13.39
C GLN A 101 -3.65 -10.09 13.56
N TYR A 102 -3.75 -9.32 12.48
CA TYR A 102 -4.31 -7.97 12.51
C TYR A 102 -5.70 -7.88 11.89
N ASN A 103 -6.15 -8.89 11.15
CA ASN A 103 -7.41 -8.86 10.42
C ASN A 103 -8.16 -10.19 10.56
N PHE A 104 -9.49 -10.15 10.59
CA PHE A 104 -10.36 -11.31 10.78
C PHE A 104 -9.96 -12.13 12.02
N ASN A 105 -9.75 -11.45 13.16
CA ASN A 105 -9.31 -12.11 14.39
C ASN A 105 -10.30 -13.21 14.79
N ASN A 106 -9.79 -14.43 14.90
CA ASN A 106 -10.56 -15.64 15.20
C ASN A 106 -10.10 -16.32 16.49
N GLU A 107 -9.38 -15.61 17.36
CA GLU A 107 -8.93 -16.16 18.63
C GLU A 107 -10.09 -16.35 19.61
N ASP A 108 -10.28 -17.59 20.09
CA ASP A 108 -11.40 -17.95 20.99
C ASP A 108 -11.30 -17.30 22.37
N SER A 109 -10.10 -16.83 22.75
CA SER A 109 -9.84 -16.16 24.03
C SER A 109 -10.44 -14.74 24.08
N PHE A 110 -10.69 -14.13 22.92
CA PHE A 110 -11.23 -12.77 22.82
C PHE A 110 -12.75 -12.74 22.73
N THR A 111 -13.33 -11.76 23.41
CA THR A 111 -14.73 -11.38 23.20
C THR A 111 -14.93 -10.81 21.80
N ASP A 112 -16.16 -10.77 21.30
CA ASP A 112 -16.47 -10.16 20.00
C ASP A 112 -16.08 -8.68 19.97
N GLU A 113 -16.21 -7.97 21.09
CA GLU A 113 -15.74 -6.60 21.25
C GLU A 113 -14.21 -6.51 21.16
N GLY A 114 -13.48 -7.43 21.79
CA GLY A 114 -12.02 -7.52 21.68
C GLY A 114 -11.57 -7.78 20.24
N LYS A 115 -12.21 -8.72 19.54
CA LYS A 115 -11.94 -9.00 18.12
C LYS A 115 -12.20 -7.77 17.24
N ALA A 116 -13.31 -7.07 17.48
CA ALA A 116 -13.66 -5.85 16.76
C ALA A 116 -12.66 -4.70 17.04
N ARG A 117 -12.14 -4.59 18.26
CA ARG A 117 -11.13 -3.59 18.64
C ARG A 117 -9.77 -3.83 17.98
N LEU A 118 -9.37 -5.10 17.84
CA LEU A 118 -8.07 -5.47 17.27
C LEU A 118 -8.07 -5.50 15.73
N GLN A 119 -9.25 -5.42 15.12
CA GLN A 119 -9.42 -5.45 13.67
C GLN A 119 -8.76 -4.23 13.00
N ASN A 120 -7.67 -4.48 12.29
CA ASN A 120 -6.81 -3.50 11.61
C ASN A 120 -6.22 -2.44 12.56
N SER A 121 -6.01 -2.74 13.85
CA SER A 121 -5.57 -1.70 14.80
C SER A 121 -4.07 -1.57 14.98
N GLN A 122 -3.33 -2.68 15.06
CA GLN A 122 -1.88 -2.70 15.33
C GLN A 122 -1.05 -2.83 14.06
N ALA A 123 -1.61 -3.54 13.08
CA ALA A 123 -1.21 -3.50 11.69
C ALA A 123 -2.49 -3.40 10.85
N TYR A 124 -2.36 -2.99 9.60
CA TYR A 124 -3.53 -2.76 8.75
C TYR A 124 -3.18 -2.79 7.28
N LYS A 125 -4.23 -2.85 6.46
CA LYS A 125 -4.13 -2.69 5.02
C LYS A 125 -4.86 -1.45 4.52
N TRP A 126 -4.35 -0.89 3.45
CA TRP A 126 -5.00 0.05 2.56
C TRP A 126 -5.26 -0.66 1.25
N ASN A 127 -6.49 -0.61 0.77
CA ASN A 127 -6.80 -1.01 -0.60
C ASN A 127 -6.86 0.27 -1.44
N ALA A 128 -6.12 0.33 -2.52
CA ALA A 128 -6.06 1.48 -3.41
C ALA A 128 -6.39 1.10 -4.85
N ILE A 129 -7.00 2.03 -5.59
CA ILE A 129 -7.46 1.85 -6.97
C ILE A 129 -6.93 2.98 -7.84
N PHE A 130 -6.69 2.70 -9.12
CA PHE A 130 -6.10 3.65 -10.06
C PHE A 130 -7.09 4.70 -10.55
N ASP A 131 -8.38 4.36 -10.67
CA ASP A 131 -9.43 5.32 -10.99
C ASP A 131 -10.57 5.24 -9.98
N SER A 132 -11.07 6.41 -9.57
CA SER A 132 -12.26 6.51 -8.75
C SER A 132 -13.20 7.61 -9.23
N PRO A 133 -14.51 7.33 -9.39
CA PRO A 133 -15.49 8.35 -9.78
C PRO A 133 -15.74 9.41 -8.70
N ASP A 134 -15.35 9.16 -7.45
CA ASP A 134 -15.49 10.09 -6.33
C ASP A 134 -14.17 10.75 -5.92
N GLY A 135 -13.10 10.51 -6.68
CA GLY A 135 -11.76 11.06 -6.42
C GLY A 135 -11.03 10.41 -5.24
N ARG A 136 -11.61 9.40 -4.59
CA ARG A 136 -10.97 8.72 -3.45
C ARG A 136 -10.32 7.41 -3.89
N MET A 137 -8.99 7.46 -3.99
CA MET A 137 -8.20 6.33 -4.51
C MET A 137 -7.94 5.24 -3.48
N LEU A 138 -8.01 5.52 -2.18
CA LEU A 138 -7.68 4.54 -1.13
C LEU A 138 -8.72 4.44 -0.02
N GLY A 139 -8.80 3.22 0.55
CA GLY A 139 -9.73 2.86 1.60
C GLY A 139 -9.10 1.98 2.67
N TYR A 140 -9.16 2.46 3.91
CA TYR A 140 -8.89 1.67 5.10
C TYR A 140 -10.16 0.88 5.49
N PRO A 141 -10.07 -0.46 5.63
CA PRO A 141 -11.22 -1.34 5.88
C PRO A 141 -11.57 -1.51 7.37
N GLY A 142 -10.75 -0.99 8.29
CA GLY A 142 -11.06 -1.02 9.72
C GLY A 142 -12.10 0.03 10.14
N GLN A 143 -12.42 0.08 11.43
CA GLN A 143 -13.53 0.92 11.93
C GLN A 143 -13.19 2.42 12.09
N ALA A 144 -11.90 2.76 12.06
CA ALA A 144 -11.40 4.14 12.16
C ALA A 144 -11.64 4.93 10.86
N ALA A 145 -12.88 5.36 10.62
CA ALA A 145 -13.24 6.10 9.40
C ALA A 145 -12.52 7.46 9.25
N TRP A 146 -11.91 7.98 10.31
CA TRP A 146 -11.12 9.21 10.29
C TRP A 146 -9.78 9.06 9.57
N LEU A 147 -9.18 7.86 9.51
CA LEU A 147 -7.92 7.61 8.78
C LEU A 147 -8.03 7.94 7.30
N ASN A 148 -9.23 7.78 6.78
CA ASN A 148 -9.64 7.74 5.40
C ASN A 148 -9.82 9.15 4.78
N GLN A 149 -9.21 10.17 5.37
CA GLN A 149 -9.34 11.58 5.00
C GLN A 149 -8.01 12.33 5.22
N PRO A 150 -7.75 13.42 4.48
CA PRO A 150 -6.64 14.31 4.76
C PRO A 150 -6.73 14.88 6.19
N PRO A 151 -5.60 15.06 6.89
CA PRO A 151 -4.23 14.91 6.42
C PRO A 151 -3.62 13.51 6.63
N LEU A 152 -4.43 12.49 6.93
CA LEU A 152 -3.92 11.16 7.34
C LEU A 152 -3.75 10.20 6.17
N SER A 153 -4.61 10.30 5.17
CA SER A 153 -4.45 9.55 3.91
C SER A 153 -5.05 10.36 2.77
N ASP A 154 -4.38 10.35 1.62
CA ASP A 154 -4.93 10.89 0.38
C ASP A 154 -4.09 10.40 -0.81
N GLY A 155 -4.57 10.68 -2.01
CA GLY A 155 -3.80 10.43 -3.22
C GLY A 155 -4.64 10.56 -4.49
N GLY A 156 -3.93 10.52 -5.61
CA GLY A 156 -4.50 10.57 -6.94
C GLY A 156 -4.10 9.36 -7.76
N GLY A 157 -4.73 9.27 -8.94
CA GLY A 157 -4.49 8.21 -9.89
C GLY A 157 -5.34 8.40 -11.12
N GLY A 158 -4.96 7.70 -12.18
CA GLY A 158 -5.73 7.66 -13.42
C GLY A 158 -5.27 6.54 -14.33
N SER A 159 -6.13 6.19 -15.28
CA SER A 159 -5.82 5.25 -16.35
C SER A 159 -5.99 5.86 -17.74
N ALA A 160 -5.18 5.37 -18.68
CA ALA A 160 -5.23 5.77 -20.07
C ALA A 160 -4.89 4.59 -20.99
N GLY A 161 -5.65 4.47 -22.08
CA GLY A 161 -5.45 3.44 -23.11
C GLY A 161 -6.73 2.68 -23.42
N GLY A 162 -6.76 2.02 -24.59
CA GLY A 162 -7.83 1.10 -25.01
C GLY A 162 -7.35 -0.34 -25.18
N GLY A 163 -6.15 -0.66 -24.67
CA GLY A 163 -5.49 -1.98 -24.69
C GLY A 163 -4.02 -1.94 -25.17
N PRO A 164 -3.04 -2.35 -24.34
CA PRO A 164 -3.11 -2.46 -22.88
C PRO A 164 -3.37 -1.09 -22.22
N THR A 165 -3.90 -1.10 -21.00
CA THR A 165 -4.20 0.10 -20.21
C THR A 165 -3.01 0.45 -19.34
N ARG A 166 -2.52 1.69 -19.41
CA ARG A 166 -1.55 2.23 -18.46
C ARG A 166 -2.31 2.89 -17.31
N MET A 167 -1.85 2.66 -16.09
CA MET A 167 -2.42 3.19 -14.86
C MET A 167 -1.32 3.79 -14.00
N VAL A 168 -1.63 4.90 -13.33
CA VAL A 168 -0.76 5.53 -12.32
C VAL A 168 -1.56 5.72 -11.04
N LEU A 169 -0.94 5.42 -9.91
CA LEU A 169 -1.49 5.61 -8.56
C LEU A 169 -0.41 6.25 -7.70
N GLU A 170 -0.76 7.27 -6.93
CA GLU A 170 0.14 7.97 -6.03
C GLU A 170 -0.59 8.32 -4.73
N ILE A 171 -0.16 7.74 -3.61
CA ILE A 171 -0.84 7.84 -2.32
C ILE A 171 0.13 8.14 -1.18
N TYR A 172 -0.41 8.71 -0.09
CA TYR A 172 0.23 8.72 1.21
C TYR A 172 -0.69 8.20 2.30
N VAL A 173 -0.08 7.69 3.38
CA VAL A 173 -0.76 7.28 4.61
C VAL A 173 0.10 7.64 5.83
N THR A 174 -0.56 8.02 6.93
CA THR A 174 0.06 8.20 8.24
C THR A 174 0.00 6.89 9.02
N PRO A 175 1.14 6.33 9.46
CA PRO A 175 1.15 5.06 10.15
C PRO A 175 0.84 5.13 11.65
N TYR A 176 0.31 4.02 12.19
CA TYR A 176 -0.07 3.87 13.59
C TYR A 176 0.36 2.49 14.13
N ASP A 177 0.79 2.46 15.39
CA ASP A 177 1.12 1.23 16.13
C ASP A 177 -0.09 0.71 16.93
N ASP A 178 -1.06 1.58 17.24
CA ASP A 178 -2.36 1.19 17.79
C ASP A 178 -3.46 2.20 17.46
N ILE A 179 -4.43 1.78 16.65
CA ILE A 179 -5.58 2.59 16.24
C ILE A 179 -6.76 2.36 17.19
N ILE A 180 -7.24 3.45 17.81
CA ILE A 180 -8.51 3.49 18.54
C ILE A 180 -9.58 4.08 17.61
N ALA A 181 -10.46 3.22 17.10
CA ALA A 181 -11.44 3.60 16.08
C ALA A 181 -12.31 4.82 16.44
N THR A 182 -12.66 4.97 17.72
CA THR A 182 -13.52 6.06 18.21
C THR A 182 -12.77 7.31 18.64
N GLU A 183 -11.44 7.26 18.73
CA GLU A 183 -10.63 8.32 19.36
C GLU A 183 -9.26 8.45 18.68
N GLN A 184 -9.17 9.35 17.69
CA GLN A 184 -7.91 9.60 16.99
C GLN A 184 -6.79 10.04 17.94
N GLU A 185 -7.08 10.93 18.90
CA GLU A 185 -6.09 11.44 19.87
C GLU A 185 -5.56 10.38 20.83
N GLY A 186 -6.33 9.31 21.08
CA GLY A 186 -5.92 8.18 21.90
C GLY A 186 -5.14 7.12 21.13
N SER A 187 -5.09 7.22 19.80
CA SER A 187 -4.34 6.30 18.95
C SER A 187 -2.84 6.60 19.03
N VAL A 188 -2.00 5.57 18.88
CA VAL A 188 -0.54 5.69 18.89
C VAL A 188 -0.06 5.72 17.46
N ALA A 189 0.34 6.91 16.98
CA ALA A 189 0.99 7.03 15.67
C ALA A 189 2.40 6.42 15.75
N THR A 190 2.82 5.73 14.69
CA THR A 190 4.21 5.29 14.55
C THR A 190 5.10 6.52 14.43
N ASP A 191 6.20 6.55 15.17
CA ASP A 191 7.18 7.63 15.08
C ASP A 191 8.19 7.34 13.96
N LEU A 192 7.96 7.85 12.74
CA LEU A 192 8.82 7.56 11.60
C LEU A 192 10.15 8.30 11.69
N GLU A 193 11.22 7.57 11.99
CA GLU A 193 12.57 8.10 12.06
C GLU A 193 13.55 7.29 11.18
N ALA A 194 14.61 7.94 10.74
CA ALA A 194 15.66 7.29 9.96
C ALA A 194 16.33 6.18 10.78
N GLY A 195 16.35 4.97 10.23
CA GLY A 195 16.90 3.79 10.87
C GLY A 195 15.85 2.85 11.44
N ASN A 196 14.59 3.28 11.57
CA ASN A 196 13.48 2.40 11.95
C ASN A 196 13.35 1.23 10.98
N VAL A 197 12.87 0.12 11.52
CA VAL A 197 12.43 -1.05 10.76
C VAL A 197 10.93 -1.17 10.97
N ILE A 198 10.17 -1.09 9.88
CA ILE A 198 8.73 -1.33 9.87
C ILE A 198 8.45 -2.66 9.19
N GLY A 199 7.34 -3.31 9.52
CA GLY A 199 6.77 -4.34 8.67
C GLY A 199 5.94 -3.71 7.56
N PHE A 200 6.16 -4.12 6.32
CA PHE A 200 5.25 -3.74 5.24
C PHE A 200 5.03 -4.87 4.24
N GLN A 201 3.91 -4.80 3.52
CA GLN A 201 3.59 -5.68 2.42
C GLN A 201 2.94 -4.88 1.30
N ILE A 202 3.18 -5.28 0.07
CA ILE A 202 2.47 -4.77 -1.10
C ILE A 202 1.97 -5.97 -1.87
N ALA A 203 0.71 -5.94 -2.26
CA ALA A 203 0.17 -6.88 -3.23
C ALA A 203 -0.36 -6.18 -4.47
N MET A 204 -0.17 -6.83 -5.61
CA MET A 204 -0.73 -6.47 -6.91
C MET A 204 -1.75 -7.55 -7.34
N PRO A 205 -3.02 -7.42 -6.92
CA PRO A 205 -4.13 -8.18 -7.49
C PRO A 205 -4.33 -7.91 -8.98
N ASP A 206 -4.66 -8.97 -9.72
CA ASP A 206 -4.87 -8.96 -11.16
C ASP A 206 -6.15 -9.69 -11.54
N PHE A 207 -6.96 -9.13 -12.44
CA PHE A 207 -8.32 -9.61 -12.77
C PHE A 207 -8.64 -9.51 -14.27
N ASP A 208 -8.76 -10.64 -14.98
CA ASP A 208 -9.04 -10.59 -16.43
C ASP A 208 -10.51 -10.85 -16.80
N THR A 209 -11.29 -11.41 -15.87
CA THR A 209 -12.61 -12.00 -16.23
C THR A 209 -13.78 -11.31 -15.57
N ALA A 210 -13.64 -10.94 -14.30
CA ALA A 210 -14.66 -10.24 -13.51
C ALA A 210 -14.06 -9.73 -12.19
N SER A 211 -14.78 -8.81 -11.54
CA SER A 211 -14.50 -8.42 -10.17
C SER A 211 -14.42 -9.64 -9.23
N GLN A 212 -13.43 -9.66 -8.34
CA GLN A 212 -13.11 -10.76 -7.41
C GLN A 212 -12.66 -12.09 -8.07
N ALA A 213 -12.60 -12.18 -9.39
CA ALA A 213 -12.10 -13.35 -10.10
C ALA A 213 -10.61 -13.22 -10.39
N TYR A 214 -9.79 -13.38 -9.33
CA TYR A 214 -8.34 -13.22 -9.40
C TYR A 214 -7.74 -14.07 -10.52
N ARG A 215 -7.00 -13.40 -11.41
CA ARG A 215 -6.05 -14.01 -12.33
C ARG A 215 -4.74 -14.29 -11.60
N GLY A 216 -4.17 -13.24 -11.00
CA GLY A 216 -2.92 -13.26 -10.27
C GLY A 216 -3.02 -12.50 -8.96
N TYR A 217 -2.10 -12.81 -8.05
CA TYR A 217 -1.91 -12.05 -6.82
C TYR A 217 -0.42 -12.07 -6.48
N HIS A 218 0.29 -11.01 -6.85
CA HIS A 218 1.73 -10.90 -6.64
C HIS A 218 2.02 -10.15 -5.34
N ASN A 219 2.79 -10.73 -4.42
CA ASN A 219 3.15 -10.11 -3.14
C ASN A 219 4.65 -10.23 -2.82
N LEU A 220 5.17 -9.37 -1.94
CA LEU A 220 6.60 -9.30 -1.64
C LEU A 220 7.12 -10.49 -0.84
N SER A 221 6.33 -11.02 0.10
CA SER A 221 6.88 -11.95 1.09
C SER A 221 6.86 -13.41 0.66
N SER A 222 6.24 -13.73 -0.48
CA SER A 222 5.93 -15.10 -0.93
C SER A 222 5.01 -15.89 0.01
N GLN A 223 4.51 -15.25 1.06
CA GLN A 223 3.68 -15.89 2.07
C GLN A 223 2.20 -15.70 1.71
N ALA A 224 1.41 -16.76 1.88
CA ALA A 224 -0.04 -16.67 1.75
C ALA A 224 -0.64 -15.81 2.88
N ALA A 225 -1.89 -15.37 2.70
CA ALA A 225 -2.72 -14.72 3.74
C ALA A 225 -2.05 -13.54 4.47
N THR A 226 -1.25 -12.76 3.77
CA THR A 226 -0.67 -11.49 4.27
C THR A 226 -1.76 -10.48 4.62
N PHE A 227 -2.94 -10.54 3.99
CA PHE A 227 -4.11 -9.76 4.40
C PHE A 227 -4.62 -10.04 5.83
N ARG A 228 -4.09 -11.06 6.52
CA ARG A 228 -4.48 -11.51 7.87
C ARG A 228 -3.36 -11.41 8.90
N TYR A 229 -2.12 -11.68 8.51
CA TYR A 229 -0.99 -11.86 9.42
C TYR A 229 0.16 -10.90 9.08
N ALA A 230 0.46 -9.99 10.00
CA ALA A 230 1.54 -8.99 9.87
C ALA A 230 2.93 -9.61 10.10
N GLU A 231 3.02 -10.73 10.81
CA GLU A 231 4.26 -11.53 10.91
C GLU A 231 4.76 -12.08 9.55
N ARG A 232 3.95 -11.93 8.49
CA ARG A 232 4.28 -12.31 7.10
C ARG A 232 4.66 -11.12 6.23
N PHE A 233 4.77 -9.92 6.82
CA PHE A 233 5.26 -8.75 6.13
C PHE A 233 6.78 -8.83 5.96
N VAL A 234 7.32 -8.06 5.03
CA VAL A 234 8.77 -7.93 4.86
C VAL A 234 9.29 -6.77 5.69
N ASP A 235 10.56 -6.85 6.09
CA ASP A 235 11.25 -5.77 6.78
C ASP A 235 11.50 -4.59 5.81
N GLY A 236 11.01 -3.41 6.17
CA GLY A 236 11.31 -2.15 5.50
C GLY A 236 12.18 -1.26 6.38
N ARG A 237 13.45 -1.05 6.00
CA ARG A 237 14.29 -0.09 6.72
C ARG A 237 14.14 1.32 6.18
N LEU A 238 13.82 2.28 7.05
CA LEU A 238 13.70 3.70 6.72
C LEU A 238 15.10 4.32 6.57
N ILE A 239 15.50 4.69 5.36
CA ILE A 239 16.84 5.25 5.06
C ILE A 239 16.77 6.77 4.91
N GLY A 240 17.23 7.51 5.93
CA GLY A 240 17.32 8.97 5.88
C GLY A 240 18.29 9.52 4.82
N SER A 241 18.16 10.80 4.47
CA SER A 241 18.93 11.49 3.41
C SER A 241 20.40 11.81 3.76
N GLY A 242 20.94 11.19 4.83
CA GLY A 242 22.18 11.59 5.51
C GLY A 242 23.49 11.18 4.82
N GLY A 243 23.92 12.00 3.86
CA GLY A 243 25.30 12.20 3.41
C GLY A 243 25.47 13.53 2.66
N ALA A 244 25.55 14.65 3.41
CA ALA A 244 25.55 16.08 3.02
C ALA A 244 26.16 16.45 1.63
N THR A 245 25.65 17.46 0.91
CA THR A 245 25.89 18.89 1.20
C THR A 245 24.71 19.82 0.94
N ALA A 246 24.44 20.69 1.93
CA ALA A 246 23.69 21.95 1.92
C ALA A 246 23.07 22.43 0.58
N VAL A 247 21.75 22.37 0.48
CA VAL A 247 20.76 23.47 0.34
C VAL A 247 19.39 22.83 0.08
N ALA A 248 18.39 23.29 0.84
CA ALA A 248 16.98 22.88 0.90
C ALA A 248 16.68 21.61 1.72
N ASP A 249 15.75 21.75 2.68
CA ASP A 249 15.12 20.65 3.40
C ASP A 249 14.50 19.67 2.37
N GLN A 250 15.15 18.53 2.17
CA GLN A 250 14.60 17.44 1.37
C GLN A 250 14.57 16.19 2.23
N SER A 251 13.38 15.89 2.78
CA SER A 251 13.06 14.62 3.43
C SER A 251 12.20 13.77 2.50
N TRP A 252 12.85 13.17 1.51
CA TRP A 252 12.33 12.01 0.80
C TRP A 252 13.34 10.89 0.97
N ALA A 253 13.01 10.00 1.90
CA ALA A 253 13.90 8.97 2.39
C ALA A 253 13.40 7.62 1.84
N ARG A 254 14.33 6.72 1.47
CA ARG A 254 14.00 5.47 0.74
C ARG A 254 13.71 4.33 1.71
N ILE A 255 12.84 3.41 1.31
CA ILE A 255 12.62 2.13 1.99
C ILE A 255 13.35 1.04 1.22
N LYS A 256 14.14 0.21 1.91
CA LYS A 256 14.75 -0.98 1.31
C LYS A 256 14.16 -2.23 1.96
N ALA A 257 13.50 -3.07 1.16
CA ALA A 257 13.10 -4.41 1.57
C ALA A 257 14.34 -5.31 1.68
N SER A 258 14.44 -6.11 2.73
CA SER A 258 15.43 -7.20 2.82
C SER A 258 14.72 -8.55 2.90
N PHE A 259 14.96 -9.42 1.92
CA PHE A 259 14.49 -10.80 1.92
C PHE A 259 15.52 -11.68 2.64
N ASN A 260 15.13 -12.34 3.73
CA ASN A 260 15.93 -13.39 4.36
C ASN A 260 15.54 -14.76 3.77
N ASN A 261 16.53 -15.45 3.19
CA ASN A 261 16.41 -16.81 2.64
C ASN A 261 16.17 -17.88 3.70
#